data_AF-A0A352DT89-F1
#
_entry.id   AF-A0A352DT89-F1
#
_cell.length_a   1.000
_cell.length_b   1.000
_cell.length_c   1.000
_cell.angle_alpha   90.00
_cell.angle_beta   90.00
_cell.angle_gamma   90.00
#
_symmetry.space_group_name_H-M   'P 1'
#
loop_
_entity.id
_entity.type
_entity.pdbx_description
1 polymer ?
#
loop_
_entity_poly.entity_id
_entity_poly.type
_entity_poly.pdbx_seq_one_letter_code
_entity_poly.pdbx_strand_id
1 'polypeptide(L)'
;MNHPTNALTVLGIEQGLRAAVPEAVFASPRVVRRIIRADLDLPLLLARVPHRESIAISPARLLELADDVWALPERCPDTILLVARPD
;
A
#
# COMPACT_ATOMS: atom_id res chain seq x y z
N MET A 1 -21.86 26.27 -15.34
CA MET A 1 -20.81 25.38 -15.86
C MET A 1 -20.99 24.03 -15.19
N ASN A 2 -21.45 23.03 -15.94
CA ASN A 2 -21.53 21.66 -15.44
C ASN A 2 -20.09 21.16 -15.33
N HIS A 3 -19.57 21.00 -14.12
CA HIS A 3 -18.38 20.19 -13.93
C HIS A 3 -18.76 18.78 -14.38
N PRO A 4 -18.10 18.18 -15.39
CA PRO A 4 -18.26 16.77 -15.62
C PRO A 4 -17.82 16.10 -14.31
N THR A 5 -18.76 15.45 -13.62
CA THR A 5 -18.46 14.59 -12.49
C THR A 5 -17.67 13.43 -13.07
N ASN A 6 -16.38 13.62 -13.23
CA ASN A 6 -15.47 12.57 -13.68
C ASN A 6 -15.59 11.50 -12.59
N ALA A 7 -16.27 10.41 -12.91
CA ALA A 7 -16.45 9.32 -11.98
C ALA A 7 -15.04 8.86 -11.58
N LEU A 8 -14.68 9.05 -10.31
CA LEU A 8 -13.40 8.62 -9.78
C LEU A 8 -13.38 7.09 -9.80
N THR A 9 -12.74 6.52 -10.82
CA THR A 9 -12.54 5.08 -10.92
C THR A 9 -11.34 4.68 -10.09
N VAL A 10 -11.37 3.48 -9.50
CA VAL A 10 -10.23 2.93 -8.74
C VAL A 10 -8.97 2.92 -9.59
N LEU A 11 -9.07 2.46 -10.84
CA LEU A 11 -7.95 2.45 -11.78
C LEU A 11 -7.40 3.86 -12.05
N GLY A 12 -8.27 4.86 -12.23
CA GLY A 12 -7.86 6.25 -12.44
C GLY A 12 -7.15 6.84 -11.23
N ILE A 13 -7.61 6.51 -10.02
CA ILE A 13 -6.93 6.90 -8.77
C ILE A 13 -5.56 6.21 -8.69
N GLU A 14 -5.46 4.91 -8.96
CA GLU A 14 -4.19 4.19 -8.92
C GLU A 14 -3.16 4.79 -9.90
N GLN A 15 -3.58 5.08 -11.13
CA GLN A 15 -2.74 5.68 -12.15
C GLN A 15 -2.30 7.10 -11.77
N GLY A 16 -3.24 7.93 -11.29
CA GLY A 16 -2.94 9.28 -10.84
C GLY A 16 -1.99 9.29 -9.64
N LEU A 17 -2.19 8.39 -8.67
CA LEU A 17 -1.31 8.29 -7.51
C LEU A 17 0.08 7.81 -7.91
N ARG A 18 0.23 6.78 -8.75
CA ARG A 18 1.55 6.33 -9.23
C ARG A 18 2.28 7.40 -10.03
N ALA A 19 1.57 8.23 -10.78
CA ALA A 19 2.18 9.33 -11.53
C ALA A 19 2.74 10.42 -10.60
N ALA A 20 2.07 10.70 -9.49
CA ALA A 20 2.50 11.70 -8.51
C ALA A 20 3.49 11.14 -7.46
N VAL A 21 3.34 9.85 -7.12
CA VAL A 21 4.08 9.12 -6.09
C VAL A 21 4.47 7.76 -6.69
N PRO A 22 5.58 7.68 -7.45
CA PRO A 22 6.01 6.44 -8.11
C PRO A 22 6.25 5.26 -7.17
N GLU A 23 6.58 5.55 -5.92
CA GLU A 23 6.76 4.60 -4.83
C GLU A 23 5.45 4.08 -4.21
N ALA A 24 4.29 4.52 -4.72
CA ALA A 24 2.99 4.04 -4.26
C ALA A 24 2.67 2.66 -4.86
N VAL A 25 2.49 1.69 -3.97
CA VAL A 25 2.25 0.30 -4.32
C VAL A 25 0.89 -0.12 -3.79
N PHE A 26 0.09 -0.78 -4.63
CA PHE A 26 -1.28 -1.15 -4.31
C PHE A 26 -1.44 -2.66 -4.09
N ALA A 27 -1.91 -3.06 -2.91
CA ALA A 27 -2.14 -4.45 -2.52
C ALA A 27 -3.58 -4.68 -2.05
N SER A 28 -3.98 -5.94 -1.86
CA SER A 28 -5.27 -6.24 -1.23
C SER A 28 -5.29 -5.76 0.23
N PRO A 29 -6.44 -5.33 0.78
CA PRO A 29 -6.56 -4.91 2.18
C PRO A 29 -6.02 -5.95 3.17
N ARG A 30 -6.17 -7.25 2.86
CA ARG A 30 -5.64 -8.35 3.67
C ARG A 30 -4.12 -8.32 3.76
N VAL A 31 -3.43 -8.09 2.64
CA VAL A 31 -1.96 -8.02 2.59
C VAL A 31 -1.46 -6.81 3.35
N VAL A 32 -2.07 -5.63 3.15
CA VAL A 32 -1.68 -4.39 3.86
C VAL A 32 -1.82 -4.56 5.37
N ARG A 33 -2.95 -5.11 5.84
CA ARG A 33 -3.16 -5.36 7.28
C ARG A 33 -2.16 -6.36 7.85
N ARG A 34 -1.78 -7.39 7.10
CA ARG A 34 -0.76 -8.35 7.53
C ARG A 34 0.59 -7.67 7.69
N ILE A 35 1.00 -6.85 6.72
CA ILE A 35 2.27 -6.11 6.74
C ILE A 35 2.29 -5.14 7.93
N ILE A 36 1.25 -4.33 8.12
CA ILE A 36 1.20 -3.38 9.25
C ILE A 36 1.32 -4.11 10.59
N ARG A 37 0.64 -5.25 10.75
CA ARG A 37 0.72 -6.03 11.99
C ARG A 37 2.13 -6.55 12.25
N ALA A 38 2.77 -7.09 11.22
CA ALA A 38 4.10 -7.65 11.34
C ALA A 38 5.19 -6.57 11.50
N ASP A 39 5.00 -5.41 10.88
CA ASP A 39 5.93 -4.28 11.01
C ASP A 39 5.87 -3.65 12.40
N LEU A 40 4.67 -3.45 12.93
CA LEU A 40 4.45 -2.88 14.27
C LEU A 40 4.52 -3.91 15.42
N ASP A 41 4.94 -5.15 15.11
CA ASP A 41 4.99 -6.28 16.06
C ASP A 41 3.70 -6.44 16.91
N LEU A 42 2.55 -6.27 16.25
CA LEU A 42 1.26 -6.28 16.94
C LEU A 42 0.79 -7.71 17.23
N PRO A 43 0.34 -8.01 18.46
CA PRO A 43 -0.17 -9.34 18.79
C PRO A 43 -1.39 -9.70 17.93
N LEU A 44 -1.37 -10.94 17.42
CA LEU A 44 -2.28 -11.45 16.39
C LEU A 44 -3.77 -11.36 16.73
N LEU A 45 -4.15 -11.42 18.01
CA LEU A 45 -5.54 -11.70 18.40
C LEU A 45 -6.37 -10.47 18.81
N LEU A 46 -5.77 -9.35 19.24
CA LEU A 46 -6.54 -8.25 19.85
C LEU A 46 -6.10 -6.83 19.48
N ALA A 47 -4.94 -6.66 18.83
CA ALA A 47 -4.49 -5.32 18.48
C ALA A 47 -5.31 -4.76 17.30
N ARG A 48 -5.93 -3.59 17.50
CA ARG A 48 -6.56 -2.81 16.42
C ARG A 48 -5.45 -2.17 15.58
N VAL A 49 -5.50 -2.34 14.26
CA VAL A 49 -4.54 -1.69 13.35
C VAL A 49 -4.89 -0.20 13.20
N PRO A 50 -4.01 0.73 13.61
CA PRO A 50 -4.34 2.15 13.68
C PRO A 50 -4.50 2.82 12.31
N HIS A 51 -3.83 2.32 11.26
CA HIS A 51 -3.86 2.83 9.88
C HIS A 51 -4.05 1.71 8.86
N ARG A 52 -5.13 0.93 9.00
CA ARG A 52 -5.32 -0.35 8.28
C ARG A 52 -5.35 -0.29 6.73
N GLU A 53 -5.36 0.91 6.16
CA GLU A 53 -5.48 1.16 4.72
C GLU A 53 -4.14 1.54 4.06
N SER A 54 -3.11 1.93 4.81
CA SER A 54 -1.81 2.28 4.23
C SER A 54 -0.66 2.28 5.22
N ILE A 55 0.57 2.08 4.74
CA ILE A 55 1.80 2.16 5.53
C ILE A 55 2.98 2.63 4.67
N ALA A 56 3.85 3.44 5.25
CA ALA A 56 5.15 3.76 4.70
C ALA A 56 6.19 2.77 5.25
N ILE A 57 6.89 2.04 4.38
CA ILE A 57 7.76 0.93 4.77
C ILE A 57 9.02 0.91 3.90
N SER A 58 10.15 0.49 4.44
CA SER A 58 11.36 0.31 3.63
C SER A 58 11.20 -0.89 2.67
N PRO A 59 11.81 -0.86 1.49
CA PRO A 59 11.77 -2.00 0.57
C PRO A 59 12.34 -3.29 1.17
N ALA A 60 13.43 -3.19 1.94
CA ALA A 60 14.03 -4.33 2.62
C ALA A 60 13.06 -4.97 3.62
N ARG A 61 12.41 -4.15 4.46
CA ARG A 61 11.43 -4.64 5.43
C ARG A 61 10.19 -5.23 4.74
N LEU A 62 9.76 -4.61 3.63
CA LEU A 62 8.66 -5.16 2.84
C LEU A 62 8.98 -6.54 2.27
N LEU A 63 10.20 -6.77 1.77
CA LEU A 63 10.64 -8.08 1.28
C LEU A 63 10.70 -9.13 2.39
N GLU A 64 11.14 -8.77 3.60
CA GLU A 64 11.12 -9.67 4.75
C GLU A 64 9.72 -10.12 5.14
N LEU A 65 8.74 -9.22 5.01
CA LEU A 65 7.36 -9.44 5.46
C LEU A 65 6.44 -10.04 4.38
N ALA A 66 6.83 -9.93 3.11
CA ALA A 66 6.03 -10.39 1.99
C ALA A 66 6.46 -11.80 1.54
N ASP A 67 5.64 -12.79 1.90
CA ASP A 67 5.90 -14.20 1.56
C ASP A 67 6.01 -14.50 0.04
N ASP A 68 5.47 -13.63 -0.84
CA ASP A 68 5.40 -13.88 -2.28
C ASP A 68 5.70 -12.63 -3.12
N VAL A 69 6.68 -12.77 -4.03
CA VAL A 69 6.78 -12.13 -5.36
C VAL A 69 6.38 -10.65 -5.43
N TRP A 70 6.97 -9.80 -4.60
CA TRP A 70 7.06 -8.38 -4.91
C TRP A 70 8.31 -8.17 -5.76
N ALA A 71 8.13 -8.13 -7.08
CA ALA A 71 9.19 -7.72 -7.99
C ALA A 71 9.50 -6.24 -7.73
N LEU A 72 10.43 -6.00 -6.81
CA LEU A 72 10.94 -4.68 -6.54
C LEU A 72 11.85 -4.23 -7.70
N PRO A 73 11.76 -2.97 -8.15
CA PRO A 73 12.66 -2.45 -9.17
C PRO A 73 14.12 -2.45 -8.70
N GLU A 74 15.06 -2.56 -9.65
CA GLU A 74 16.51 -2.57 -9.38
C GLU A 74 17.00 -1.36 -8.57
N ARG A 75 16.31 -0.21 -8.71
CA ARG A 75 16.47 0.95 -7.83
C ARG A 75 15.19 1.16 -7.06
N CYS A 76 15.22 0.78 -5.79
CA CYS A 76 14.12 1.08 -4.89
C CYS A 76 14.33 2.43 -4.19
N PRO A 77 13.25 3.19 -3.98
CA PRO A 77 13.27 4.34 -3.09
C PRO A 77 13.51 3.89 -1.64
N ASP A 78 13.97 4.79 -0.77
CA ASP A 78 14.20 4.46 0.64
C ASP A 78 12.92 4.08 1.39
N THR A 79 11.75 4.48 0.86
CA THR A 79 10.44 4.22 1.43
C THR A 79 9.42 3.98 0.33
N ILE A 80 8.57 2.98 0.55
CA ILE A 80 7.43 2.61 -0.29
C ILE A 80 6.15 2.96 0.47
N LEU A 81 5.21 3.59 -0.23
CA LEU A 81 3.86 3.79 0.29
C LEU A 81 2.98 2.61 -0.15
N LEU A 82 2.73 1.67 0.75
CA LEU A 82 1.82 0.57 0.50
C LEU A 82 0.38 1.03 0.80
N VAL A 83 -0.52 0.88 -0.17
CA VAL A 83 -1.92 1.31 -0.08
C VAL A 83 -2.86 0.13 -0.37
N ALA A 84 -3.89 -0.01 0.45
CA ALA A 84 -4.93 -1.00 0.23
C ALA A 84 -5.81 -0.57 -0.96
N ARG A 85 -6.03 -1.50 -1.91
CA ARG A 85 -7.04 -1.27 -2.94
C ARG A 85 -8.43 -1.31 -2.29
N PRO A 86 -9.30 -0.32 -2.56
CA PRO A 86 -10.69 -0.40 -2.16
C PRO A 86 -11.36 -1.58 -2.88
N ASP A 87 -12.14 -2.36 -2.12
CA ASP A 87 -12.97 -3.47 -2.64
C ASP A 87 -14.12 -2.95 -3.53
#